data_AF-A0A2G9MBE2-F1
#
_entry.id   AF-A0A2G9MBE2-F1
#
_cell.length_a   1.000
_cell.length_b   1.000
_cell.length_c   1.000
_cell.angle_alpha   90.00
_cell.angle_beta   90.00
_cell.angle_gamma   90.00
#
_symmetry.space_group_name_H-M   'P 1'
#
loop_
_entity.id
_entity.type
_entity.pdbx_description
1 polymer ?
#
loop_
_entity_poly.entity_id
_entity_poly.type
_entity_poly.pdbx_seq_one_letter_code
_entity_poly.pdbx_strand_id
1 'polypeptide(L)'
;MKTGRKLKILAAGDFHGDVGIAEKLAEQAASENVDLVLLNGDLVEEEKVEGVIGPFLKKNKRVFFVHGNHESLATAHFLADFYGITHL
;
A
#
# COMPACT_ATOMS: atom_id res chain seq x y z
N MET A 1 -5.70 32.74 12.09
CA MET A 1 -4.75 31.66 11.77
C MET A 1 -5.15 31.05 10.44
N LYS A 2 -4.25 30.96 9.45
CA LYS A 2 -4.50 30.08 8.29
C LYS A 2 -4.45 28.66 8.83
N THR A 3 -5.58 27.96 8.82
CA THR A 3 -5.62 26.53 9.15
C THR A 3 -4.84 25.81 8.05
N GLY A 4 -3.65 25.29 8.38
CA GLY A 4 -2.84 24.52 7.44
C GLY A 4 -3.60 23.27 6.98
N ARG A 5 -3.38 22.84 5.73
CA ARG A 5 -3.92 21.58 5.20
C ARG A 5 -3.53 20.44 6.14
N LYS A 6 -4.50 19.64 6.57
CA LYS A 6 -4.26 18.42 7.36
C LYS A 6 -3.70 17.32 6.44
N LEU A 7 -2.72 16.58 6.94
CA LEU A 7 -2.25 15.35 6.30
C LEU A 7 -3.37 14.30 6.30
N LYS A 8 -3.64 13.69 5.15
CA LYS A 8 -4.57 12.58 5.01
C LYS A 8 -3.82 11.28 4.72
N ILE A 9 -4.05 10.28 5.56
CA ILE A 9 -3.46 8.95 5.43
C ILE A 9 -4.59 7.95 5.19
N LEU A 10 -4.42 7.07 4.21
CA LEU A 10 -5.23 5.86 4.07
C LEU A 10 -4.40 4.68 4.57
N ALA A 11 -4.93 3.89 5.50
CA ALA A 11 -4.28 2.70 6.01
C ALA A 11 -5.15 1.47 5.73
N ALA A 12 -4.56 0.40 5.20
CA ALA A 12 -5.26 -0.84 4.85
C ALA A 12 -4.29 -2.02 4.76
N GLY A 13 -4.75 -3.23 5.05
CA GLY A 13 -3.95 -4.46 5.10
C GLY A 13 -4.85 -5.66 4.89
N ASP A 14 -4.33 -6.86 5.14
CA ASP A 14 -5.08 -8.13 5.01
C ASP A 14 -5.67 -8.30 3.59
N PHE A 15 -4.88 -7.93 2.57
CA PHE A 15 -5.30 -8.06 1.18
C PHE A 15 -5.27 -9.51 0.71
N HIS A 16 -4.32 -10.32 1.21
CA HIS A 16 -4.11 -11.70 0.76
C HIS A 16 -4.08 -11.83 -0.78
N GLY A 17 -3.41 -10.89 -1.45
CA GLY A 17 -3.31 -10.82 -2.91
C GLY A 17 -4.59 -10.38 -3.64
N ASP A 18 -5.60 -9.81 -2.97
CA ASP A 18 -6.78 -9.25 -3.64
C ASP A 18 -6.48 -7.87 -4.28
N VAL A 19 -6.09 -7.92 -5.55
CA VAL A 19 -5.85 -6.72 -6.38
C VAL A 19 -7.12 -5.90 -6.60
N GLY A 20 -8.30 -6.52 -6.62
CA GLY A 20 -9.57 -5.80 -6.84
C GLY A 20 -9.91 -4.86 -5.68
N ILE A 21 -9.63 -5.28 -4.44
CA ILE A 21 -9.72 -4.39 -3.26
C ILE A 21 -8.67 -3.28 -3.36
N ALA A 22 -7.43 -3.61 -3.73
CA ALA A 22 -6.36 -2.63 -3.89
C ALA A 22 -6.69 -1.55 -4.94
N GLU A 23 -7.29 -1.92 -6.08
CA GLU A 23 -7.74 -0.98 -7.09
C GLU A 23 -8.83 -0.03 -6.56
N LYS A 24 -9.83 -0.55 -5.85
CA LYS A 24 -10.89 0.27 -5.24
C LYS A 24 -10.33 1.28 -4.25
N LEU A 25 -9.42 0.84 -3.37
CA LEU A 25 -8.78 1.71 -2.39
C LEU A 25 -7.84 2.72 -3.03
N ALA A 26 -7.14 2.36 -4.12
CA ALA A 26 -6.32 3.30 -4.87
C ALA A 26 -7.16 4.41 -5.53
N GLU A 27 -8.34 4.08 -6.07
CA GLU A 27 -9.29 5.08 -6.58
C GLU A 27 -9.82 5.99 -5.46
N GLN A 28 -10.14 5.41 -4.30
CA GLN A 28 -10.54 6.19 -3.12
C GLN A 28 -9.41 7.13 -2.65
N ALA A 29 -8.17 6.65 -2.59
CA ALA A 29 -7.02 7.46 -2.24
C ALA A 29 -6.83 8.64 -3.21
N ALA A 30 -7.09 8.42 -4.50
CA ALA A 30 -7.06 9.45 -5.53
C ALA A 30 -8.16 10.49 -5.32
N SER A 31 -9.42 10.05 -5.20
CA SER A 31 -10.58 10.94 -5.07
C SER A 31 -10.56 11.78 -3.79
N GLU A 32 -10.11 11.19 -2.67
CA GLU A 32 -10.07 11.88 -1.37
C GLU A 32 -8.84 12.78 -1.19
N ASN A 33 -7.94 12.83 -2.17
CA ASN A 33 -6.67 13.54 -2.11
C ASN A 33 -5.79 13.09 -0.93
N VAL A 34 -5.71 11.77 -0.73
CA VAL A 34 -4.81 11.15 0.25
C VAL A 34 -3.35 11.48 -0.10
N ASP A 35 -2.59 11.85 0.93
CA ASP A 35 -1.18 12.24 0.83
C ASP A 35 -0.23 11.05 1.00
N LEU A 36 -0.63 10.05 1.81
CA LEU A 36 0.14 8.84 2.10
C LEU A 36 -0.78 7.62 2.23
N VAL A 37 -0.37 6.51 1.64
CA VAL A 37 -0.96 5.19 1.85
C VAL A 37 -0.02 4.38 2.74
N LEU A 38 -0.56 3.76 3.80
CA LEU A 38 0.16 2.87 4.70
C LEU A 38 -0.44 1.47 4.59
N LEU A 39 0.30 0.52 4.02
CA LEU A 39 -0.16 -0.87 3.91
C LEU A 39 0.35 -1.70 5.11
N ASN A 40 -0.54 -2.22 5.96
CA ASN A 40 -0.19 -2.69 7.31
C ASN A 40 -0.15 -4.22 7.47
N GLY A 41 0.36 -4.94 6.46
CA GLY A 41 0.65 -6.38 6.52
C GLY A 41 -0.34 -7.25 5.75
N ASP A 42 0.06 -8.51 5.52
CA ASP A 42 -0.69 -9.55 4.82
C ASP A 42 -1.18 -9.06 3.44
N LEU A 43 -0.23 -8.54 2.66
CA LEU A 43 -0.44 -7.99 1.33
C LEU A 43 -0.52 -9.09 0.26
N VAL A 44 0.30 -10.13 0.39
CA VAL A 44 0.45 -11.20 -0.60
C VAL A 44 0.45 -12.57 0.09
N GLU A 45 0.05 -13.60 -0.64
CA GLU A 45 0.22 -14.99 -0.21
C GLU A 45 1.25 -15.69 -1.09
N GLU A 46 1.85 -16.80 -0.61
CA GLU A 46 2.87 -17.55 -1.35
C GLU A 46 2.41 -17.95 -2.77
N GLU A 47 1.13 -18.27 -2.92
CA GLU A 47 0.51 -18.66 -4.19
C GLU A 47 -0.06 -17.48 -4.99
N LYS A 48 -0.12 -16.29 -4.38
CA LYS A 48 -0.78 -15.11 -4.96
C LYS A 48 0.00 -13.83 -4.66
N VAL A 49 1.03 -13.61 -5.47
CA VAL A 49 1.90 -12.41 -5.44
C VAL A 49 1.38 -11.28 -6.33
N GLU A 50 0.09 -11.32 -6.70
CA GLU A 50 -0.49 -10.32 -7.60
C GLU A 50 -0.41 -8.92 -6.97
N GLY A 51 -0.02 -7.92 -7.78
CA GLY A 51 0.51 -6.66 -7.27
C GLY A 51 -0.51 -5.76 -6.54
N VAL A 52 -0.60 -5.88 -5.22
CA VAL A 52 -1.41 -5.01 -4.34
C VAL A 52 -0.87 -3.58 -4.26
N ILE A 53 0.46 -3.41 -4.32
CA ILE A 53 1.11 -2.09 -4.24
C ILE A 53 0.92 -1.29 -5.54
N GLY A 54 0.92 -1.98 -6.68
CA GLY A 54 0.90 -1.37 -8.02
C GLY A 54 -0.24 -0.37 -8.27
N PRO A 55 -1.52 -0.69 -7.94
CA PRO A 55 -2.64 0.23 -8.09
C PRO A 55 -2.44 1.59 -7.44
N PHE A 56 -1.87 1.66 -6.23
CA PHE A 56 -1.62 2.92 -5.53
C PHE A 56 -0.54 3.75 -6.23
N LEU A 57 0.54 3.11 -6.68
CA LEU A 57 1.62 3.78 -7.40
C LEU A 57 1.16 4.33 -8.76
N LYS A 58 0.32 3.59 -9.49
CA LYS A 58 -0.30 4.06 -10.74
C LYS A 58 -1.14 5.34 -10.54
N LYS A 59 -1.63 5.57 -9.32
CA LYS A 59 -2.37 6.79 -8.92
C LYS A 59 -1.47 7.88 -8.32
N ASN A 60 -0.15 7.76 -8.48
CA ASN A 60 0.86 8.67 -7.95
C ASN A 60 0.76 8.86 -6.43
N LYS A 61 0.34 7.82 -5.70
CA LYS A 61 0.30 7.85 -4.24
C LYS A 61 1.65 7.47 -3.67
N ARG A 62 2.09 8.17 -2.63
CA ARG A 62 3.20 7.73 -1.79
C ARG A 62 2.72 6.56 -0.96
N VAL A 63 3.45 5.45 -0.97
CA VAL A 63 3.09 4.21 -0.28
C VAL A 63 4.23 3.82 0.64
N PHE A 64 3.93 3.61 1.92
CA PHE A 64 4.78 2.86 2.86
C PHE A 64 4.07 1.58 3.23
N PHE A 65 4.82 0.57 3.65
CA PHE A 65 4.21 -0.65 4.16
C PHE A 65 5.00 -1.28 5.30
N VAL A 66 4.33 -2.15 6.04
CA VAL A 66 4.90 -3.09 7.00
C VAL A 66 4.41 -4.48 6.57
N HIS A 67 5.25 -5.50 6.71
CA HIS A 67 4.87 -6.88 6.38
C HIS A 67 4.06 -7.52 7.51
N GLY A 68 3.17 -8.45 7.16
CA GLY A 68 2.42 -9.24 8.14
C GLY A 68 3.07 -10.60 8.39
N ASN A 69 2.33 -11.51 9.02
CA ASN A 69 2.83 -12.85 9.29
C ASN A 69 2.74 -13.80 8.09
N HIS A 70 2.00 -13.42 7.04
CA HIS A 70 1.94 -14.18 5.79
C HIS A 70 3.09 -13.86 4.82
N GLU A 71 3.83 -12.77 5.05
CA GLU A 71 5.07 -12.48 4.34
C GLU A 71 6.31 -12.83 5.16
N SER A 72 7.31 -13.41 4.49
CA SER A 72 8.66 -13.45 5.03
C SER A 72 9.34 -12.07 4.95
N LEU A 73 10.34 -11.83 5.80
CA LEU A 73 11.20 -10.63 5.69
C LEU A 73 11.86 -10.50 4.31
N ALA A 74 12.22 -11.62 3.67
CA ALA A 74 12.79 -11.62 2.33
C ALA A 74 11.76 -11.16 1.29
N THR A 75 10.52 -11.62 1.41
CA THR A 75 9.40 -11.16 0.57
C THR A 75 9.17 -9.66 0.75
N ALA A 76 9.18 -9.18 2.00
CA ALA A 76 9.03 -7.76 2.30
C ALA A 76 10.13 -6.92 1.62
N HIS A 77 11.41 -7.26 1.80
CA HIS A 77 12.50 -6.54 1.15
C HIS A 77 12.41 -6.60 -0.38
N PHE A 78 12.07 -7.77 -0.95
CA PHE A 78 11.85 -7.89 -2.39
C PHE A 78 10.75 -6.93 -2.89
N LEU A 79 9.61 -6.86 -2.20
CA LEU A 79 8.53 -5.94 -2.57
C LEU A 79 8.96 -4.47 -2.48
N ALA A 80 9.71 -4.11 -1.43
CA ALA A 80 10.24 -2.77 -1.26
C ALA A 80 11.17 -2.37 -2.42
N ASP A 81 12.10 -3.25 -2.77
CA ASP A 81 13.05 -3.03 -3.86
C ASP A 81 12.38 -3.01 -5.23
N PHE A 82 11.47 -3.97 -5.48
CA PHE A 82 10.76 -4.11 -6.75
C PHE A 82 9.90 -2.89 -7.07
N TYR A 83 9.21 -2.35 -6.07
CA TYR A 83 8.34 -1.18 -6.22
C TYR A 83 9.05 0.15 -5.94
N GLY A 84 10.27 0.14 -5.40
CA GLY A 84 11.01 1.33 -5.01
C GLY A 84 10.33 2.12 -3.90
N ILE A 85 9.76 1.42 -2.90
CA ILE A 85 9.02 2.02 -1.78
C ILE A 85 9.65 1.67 -0.43
N THR A 86 9.25 2.36 0.63
CA THR A 86 9.75 2.13 1.98
C THR A 86 8.97 1.02 2.68
N HIS A 87 9.70 -0.01 3.12
CA HIS A 87 9.28 -0.96 4.14
C HIS A 87 9.73 -0.45 5.52
N LEU A 88 8.80 -0.39 6.48
CA LEU A 88 9.00 0.12 7.85
C LEU A 88 9.28 -0.99 8.86
#